data_AF-A0A1F4PEJ9-F1
#
_entry.id   AF-A0A1F4PEJ9-F1
#
_cell.length_a   1.000
_cell.length_b   1.000
_cell.length_c   1.000
_cell.angle_alpha   90.00
_cell.angle_beta   90.00
_cell.angle_gamma   90.00
#
_symmetry.space_group_name_H-M   'P 1'
#
loop_
_entity.id
_entity.type
_entity.pdbx_description
1 polymer ?
#
loop_
_entity_poly.entity_id
_entity_poly.type
_entity_poly.pdbx_seq_one_letter_code
_entity_poly.pdbx_strand_id
1 'polypeptide(L)'
;KRGEAGAAIGLTTVMSVFGGFIGILALAIAAPAVATLALKFAPRDYLMLAIWGILLVGSLSGGSLAKGIFAGAVGVLIGSVGLDPMTAEPRFTFGSLQLTAGISYVAAMIGFFGVAEVLVQLHEMHLKAVKQNVDKIIPPWHLVKKYLPLAARTSGIGVVVGALPGAGGDIAALMAYDHAKRTVKNPSSPFGEGAYEGLVAPESANNAAVPGAYIPMMTLGIPGDAVTAVIIGAMYIHGLKPGPMLMIETPHLFWFQVGALTLANCFLLVFGLTGIKIFAKIVETPKPLLLPLILMLSAVGAYAINNNPADVYWMLGFGVVGYVFKMYGFQVGPIILGMILGPLMDSSYRQAMISAEGNVGQFAGEFVTSPLSAIILAALTFTIVSQTAWWQRLRGRTSA
;
A
#
# COMPACT_ATOMS: atom_id res chain seq x y z
N LYS A 1 -19.94 -21.98 4.90
CA LYS A 1 -21.37 -22.27 5.25
C LYS A 1 -22.13 -22.95 4.11
N ARG A 2 -22.08 -22.46 2.87
CA ARG A 2 -22.81 -23.03 1.72
C ARG A 2 -22.20 -24.28 1.06
N GLY A 3 -21.03 -24.75 1.51
CA GLY A 3 -20.32 -25.88 0.89
C GLY A 3 -19.66 -25.57 -0.47
N GLU A 4 -19.83 -24.35 -1.00
CA GLU A 4 -19.29 -23.91 -2.30
C GLU A 4 -17.86 -23.34 -2.20
N ALA A 5 -17.13 -23.61 -1.12
CA ALA A 5 -15.84 -22.96 -0.83
C ALA A 5 -14.80 -23.19 -1.94
N GLY A 6 -14.66 -24.42 -2.45
CA GLY A 6 -13.70 -24.73 -3.51
C GLY A 6 -14.01 -24.01 -4.83
N ALA A 7 -15.28 -23.99 -5.26
CA ALA A 7 -15.70 -23.29 -6.46
C ALA A 7 -15.56 -21.76 -6.34
N ALA A 8 -15.88 -21.21 -5.17
CA ALA A 8 -15.70 -19.80 -4.86
C ALA A 8 -14.23 -19.41 -4.93
N ILE A 9 -13.35 -20.14 -4.24
CA ILE A 9 -11.91 -19.82 -4.24
C ILE A 9 -11.33 -19.97 -5.65
N GLY A 10 -11.65 -21.05 -6.35
CA GLY A 10 -11.23 -21.27 -7.73
C GLY A 10 -11.62 -20.14 -8.68
N LEU A 11 -12.89 -19.72 -8.63
CA LEU A 11 -13.38 -18.60 -9.42
C LEU A 11 -12.65 -17.30 -9.06
N THR A 12 -12.49 -17.00 -7.76
CA THR A 12 -11.80 -15.80 -7.31
C THR A 12 -10.33 -15.81 -7.72
N THR A 13 -9.63 -16.95 -7.68
CA THR A 13 -8.25 -17.07 -8.13
C THR A 13 -8.12 -16.74 -9.62
N VAL A 14 -9.00 -17.30 -10.46
CA VAL A 14 -8.98 -17.01 -11.91
C VAL A 14 -9.28 -15.53 -12.18
N MET A 15 -10.27 -14.95 -11.49
CA MET A 15 -10.62 -13.53 -11.64
C MET A 15 -9.55 -12.59 -11.10
N SER A 16 -8.90 -12.96 -9.99
CA SER A 16 -7.74 -12.27 -9.42
C SER A 16 -6.61 -12.20 -10.44
N VAL A 17 -6.24 -13.33 -11.04
CA VAL A 17 -5.20 -13.40 -12.08
C VAL A 17 -5.56 -12.54 -13.29
N PHE A 18 -6.82 -12.59 -13.73
CA PHE A 18 -7.30 -11.71 -14.80
C PHE A 18 -7.15 -10.22 -14.45
N GLY A 19 -7.52 -9.81 -13.24
CA GLY A 19 -7.31 -8.44 -12.77
C GLY A 19 -5.85 -8.05 -12.66
N GLY A 20 -4.99 -8.98 -12.21
CA GLY A 20 -3.53 -8.81 -12.19
C GLY A 20 -2.97 -8.50 -13.58
N PHE A 21 -3.41 -9.21 -14.62
CA PHE A 21 -2.98 -8.91 -16.00
C PHE A 21 -3.47 -7.55 -16.49
N ILE A 22 -4.69 -7.14 -16.14
CA ILE A 22 -5.18 -5.79 -16.46
C ILE A 22 -4.29 -4.74 -15.81
N GLY A 23 -3.94 -4.94 -14.53
CA GLY A 23 -3.08 -4.00 -13.84
C GLY A 23 -1.65 -3.99 -14.34
N ILE A 24 -1.09 -5.13 -14.75
CA ILE A 24 0.23 -5.22 -15.39
C ILE A 24 0.23 -4.51 -16.74
N LEU A 25 -0.84 -4.68 -17.53
CA LEU A 25 -0.99 -3.95 -18.79
C LEU A 25 -1.08 -2.45 -18.55
N ALA A 26 -1.84 -2.02 -17.53
CA ALA A 26 -1.90 -0.63 -17.13
C ALA A 26 -0.54 -0.10 -16.68
N LEU A 27 0.23 -0.87 -15.91
CA LEU A 27 1.60 -0.53 -15.52
C LEU A 27 2.51 -0.35 -16.75
N ALA A 28 2.51 -1.30 -17.68
CA ALA A 28 3.33 -1.27 -18.89
C ALA A 28 3.03 -0.06 -19.79
N ILE A 29 1.78 0.41 -19.83
CA ILE A 29 1.34 1.53 -20.65
C ILE A 29 1.48 2.87 -19.91
N ALA A 30 1.02 2.94 -18.66
CA ALA A 30 0.92 4.17 -17.90
C ALA A 30 2.28 4.60 -17.32
N ALA A 31 3.12 3.68 -16.85
CA ALA A 31 4.38 4.06 -16.21
C ALA A 31 5.33 4.86 -17.13
N PRO A 32 5.55 4.49 -18.41
CA PRO A 32 6.34 5.33 -19.32
C PRO A 32 5.79 6.76 -19.48
N ALA A 33 4.46 6.91 -19.56
CA ALA A 33 3.81 8.21 -19.68
C ALA A 33 3.96 9.04 -18.39
N VAL A 34 3.78 8.41 -17.23
CA VAL A 34 3.95 9.05 -15.92
C VAL A 34 5.41 9.42 -15.66
N ALA A 35 6.39 8.58 -16.03
CA ALA A 35 7.80 8.90 -15.91
C ALA A 35 8.19 10.12 -16.74
N THR A 36 7.68 10.23 -17.98
CA THR A 36 7.91 11.40 -18.83
C THR A 36 7.32 12.68 -18.22
N LEU A 37 6.17 12.56 -17.58
CA LEU A 37 5.54 13.67 -16.86
C LEU A 37 6.35 14.04 -15.59
N ALA A 38 6.84 13.04 -14.86
CA ALA A 38 7.61 13.20 -13.63
C ALA A 38 8.96 13.89 -13.84
N LEU A 39 9.55 13.80 -15.04
CA LEU A 39 10.75 14.58 -15.40
C LEU A 39 10.50 16.10 -15.40
N LYS A 40 9.23 16.53 -15.49
CA LYS A 40 8.84 17.94 -15.43
C LYS A 40 8.54 18.41 -14.01
N PHE A 41 8.56 17.53 -13.03
CA PHE A 41 8.23 17.88 -11.65
C PHE A 41 9.38 18.67 -11.03
N ALA A 42 9.02 19.77 -10.39
CA ALA A 42 9.92 20.53 -9.54
C ALA A 42 9.86 19.99 -8.09
N PRO A 43 10.83 20.33 -7.22
CA PRO A 43 10.80 19.91 -5.82
C PRO A 43 9.48 20.24 -5.10
N ARG A 44 8.84 21.37 -5.41
CA ARG A 44 7.51 21.73 -4.88
C ARG A 44 6.40 20.72 -5.22
N ASP A 45 6.49 20.05 -6.36
CA ASP A 45 5.52 19.04 -6.78
C ASP A 45 5.68 17.76 -5.96
N TYR A 46 6.93 17.32 -5.74
CA TYR A 46 7.24 16.19 -4.85
C TYR A 46 6.82 16.47 -3.40
N LEU A 47 7.00 17.71 -2.91
CA LEU A 47 6.49 18.14 -1.60
C LEU A 47 4.96 17.95 -1.51
N MET A 48 4.21 18.46 -2.48
CA MET A 48 2.76 18.35 -2.48
C MET A 48 2.28 16.90 -2.64
N LEU A 49 2.94 16.10 -3.47
CA LEU A 49 2.61 14.68 -3.63
C LEU A 49 2.91 13.89 -2.35
N ALA A 50 3.99 14.22 -1.65
CA ALA A 50 4.30 13.62 -0.36
C ALA A 50 3.22 13.92 0.68
N ILE A 51 2.82 15.19 0.81
CA ILE A 51 1.73 15.62 1.70
C ILE A 51 0.42 14.95 1.30
N TRP A 52 0.08 14.95 0.01
CA TRP A 52 -1.15 14.37 -0.51
C TRP A 52 -1.20 12.87 -0.26
N GLY A 53 -0.08 12.15 -0.42
CA GLY A 53 0.02 10.74 -0.11
C GLY A 53 -0.31 10.44 1.34
N ILE A 54 0.36 11.11 2.30
CA ILE A 54 0.08 10.93 3.73
C ILE A 54 -1.39 11.22 4.05
N LEU A 55 -1.95 12.26 3.45
CA LEU A 55 -3.34 12.67 3.66
C LEU A 55 -4.35 11.68 3.05
N LEU A 56 -4.07 11.15 1.86
CA LEU A 56 -4.91 10.16 1.19
C LEU A 56 -5.02 8.90 2.01
N VAL A 57 -3.90 8.33 2.48
CA VAL A 57 -3.94 7.15 3.35
C VAL A 57 -4.78 7.44 4.57
N GLY A 58 -4.44 8.51 5.31
CA GLY A 58 -5.14 8.86 6.54
C GLY A 58 -6.66 9.02 6.37
N SER A 59 -7.11 9.38 5.17
CA SER A 59 -8.52 9.52 4.84
C SER A 59 -9.23 8.27 4.34
N LEU A 60 -8.53 7.41 3.60
CA LEU A 60 -9.09 6.18 3.01
C LEU A 60 -9.13 5.05 4.04
N SER A 61 -8.28 5.13 5.05
CA SER A 61 -8.18 4.28 6.24
C SER A 61 -9.46 4.06 7.08
N GLY A 62 -10.64 4.51 6.67
CA GLY A 62 -11.92 4.18 7.35
C GLY A 62 -12.06 4.66 8.80
N GLY A 63 -11.08 5.41 9.32
CA GLY A 63 -11.05 5.97 10.66
C GLY A 63 -11.19 7.49 10.66
N SER A 64 -10.91 8.11 11.80
CA SER A 64 -10.82 9.57 11.88
C SER A 64 -9.62 10.06 11.07
N LEU A 65 -9.84 10.98 10.13
CA LEU A 65 -8.77 11.67 9.38
C LEU A 65 -7.68 12.20 10.32
N ALA A 66 -8.07 12.73 11.48
CA ALA A 66 -7.14 13.25 12.47
C ALA A 66 -6.18 12.15 12.99
N LYS A 67 -6.68 10.92 13.19
CA LYS A 67 -5.84 9.78 13.57
C LYS A 67 -4.88 9.40 12.44
N GLY A 68 -5.33 9.45 11.20
CA GLY A 68 -4.50 9.20 10.02
C GLY A 68 -3.38 10.22 9.87
N ILE A 69 -3.70 11.51 9.97
CA ILE A 69 -2.71 12.62 9.93
C ILE A 69 -1.74 12.51 11.10
N PHE A 70 -2.22 12.24 12.31
CA PHE A 70 -1.36 12.05 13.48
C PHE A 70 -0.38 10.88 13.28
N ALA A 71 -0.89 9.73 12.81
CA ALA A 71 -0.05 8.57 12.49
C ALA A 71 0.99 8.90 11.42
N GLY A 72 0.60 9.62 10.36
CA GLY A 72 1.51 10.14 9.34
C GLY A 72 2.60 11.05 9.91
N ALA A 73 2.23 12.00 10.77
CA ALA A 73 3.16 12.91 11.42
C ALA A 73 4.16 12.18 12.34
N VAL A 74 3.68 11.18 13.10
CA VAL A 74 4.56 10.29 13.87
C VAL A 74 5.55 9.58 12.95
N GLY A 75 5.09 9.09 11.80
CA GLY A 75 5.95 8.51 10.78
C GLY A 75 7.03 9.46 10.29
N VAL A 76 6.65 10.70 9.95
CA VAL A 76 7.59 11.75 9.49
C VAL A 76 8.64 12.05 10.57
N LEU A 77 8.24 12.12 11.84
CA LEU A 77 9.16 12.33 12.95
C LEU A 77 10.18 11.19 13.07
N ILE A 78 9.73 9.94 13.00
CA ILE A 78 10.61 8.76 13.05
C ILE A 78 11.56 8.74 11.83
N GLY A 79 11.05 9.05 10.64
CA GLY A 79 11.84 9.12 9.41
C GLY A 79 12.87 10.25 9.41
N SER A 80 12.70 11.27 10.24
CA SER A 80 13.63 12.40 10.37
C SER A 80 14.81 12.11 11.31
N VAL A 81 14.83 10.96 11.97
CA VAL A 81 15.91 10.54 12.87
C VAL A 81 17.13 10.11 12.05
N GLY A 82 18.29 10.68 12.36
CA GLY A 82 19.55 10.36 11.69
C GLY A 82 20.31 11.61 11.24
N LEU A 83 21.25 11.44 10.31
CA LEU A 83 21.96 12.57 9.70
C LEU A 83 21.09 13.30 8.68
N ASP A 84 21.09 14.63 8.73
CA ASP A 84 20.50 15.47 7.68
C ASP A 84 21.23 15.23 6.35
N PRO A 85 20.53 14.81 5.28
CA PRO A 85 21.17 14.54 4.00
C PRO A 85 21.80 15.78 3.33
N MET A 86 21.42 17.00 3.72
CA MET A 86 21.99 18.23 3.13
C MET A 86 23.02 18.94 4.01
N THR A 87 22.94 18.82 5.34
CA THR A 87 23.86 19.52 6.26
C THR A 87 24.80 18.57 7.02
N ALA A 88 24.55 17.26 6.97
CA ALA A 88 25.23 16.24 7.78
C ALA A 88 25.12 16.47 9.30
N GLU A 89 24.20 17.33 9.75
CA GLU A 89 23.92 17.53 11.17
C GLU A 89 23.08 16.37 11.73
N PRO A 90 23.41 15.83 12.92
CA PRO A 90 22.63 14.78 13.55
C PRO A 90 21.30 15.32 14.10
N ARG A 91 20.19 14.70 13.71
CA ARG A 91 18.83 15.03 14.13
C ARG A 91 18.23 13.90 14.95
N PHE A 92 17.73 14.22 16.14
CA PHE A 92 17.08 13.26 17.05
C PHE A 92 17.95 12.04 17.40
N THR A 93 19.28 12.17 17.37
CA THR A 93 20.20 11.06 17.66
C THR A 93 20.48 10.88 19.15
N PHE A 94 20.20 11.90 19.97
CA PHE A 94 20.41 11.90 21.43
C PHE A 94 21.83 11.45 21.85
N GLY A 95 22.84 11.70 21.01
CA GLY A 95 24.22 11.27 21.24
C GLY A 95 24.51 9.78 20.96
N SER A 96 23.52 9.01 20.52
CA SER A 96 23.68 7.60 20.16
C SER A 96 24.21 7.44 18.74
N LEU A 97 25.37 6.77 18.60
CA LEU A 97 25.94 6.44 17.29
C LEU A 97 24.98 5.59 16.44
N GLN A 98 24.19 4.74 17.07
CA GLN A 98 23.22 3.88 16.39
C GLN A 98 22.09 4.69 15.76
N LEU A 99 21.66 5.78 16.41
CA LEU A 99 20.62 6.67 15.87
C LEU A 99 21.15 7.60 14.79
N THR A 100 22.47 7.83 14.73
CA THR A 100 23.11 8.60 13.64
C THR A 100 22.89 7.95 12.28
N ALA A 101 22.88 6.61 12.21
CA ALA A 101 22.54 5.87 11.00
C ALA A 101 21.05 5.96 10.62
N GLY A 102 20.23 6.54 11.49
CA GLY A 102 18.78 6.59 11.37
C GLY A 102 18.10 5.28 11.75
N ILE A 103 16.78 5.28 11.69
CA ILE A 103 15.95 4.11 11.99
C ILE A 103 15.62 3.41 10.67
N SER A 104 15.95 2.13 10.58
CA SER A 104 15.58 1.30 9.43
C SER A 104 14.06 1.25 9.29
N TYR A 105 13.51 1.90 8.26
CA TYR A 105 12.07 1.87 8.01
C TYR A 105 11.57 0.47 7.66
N VAL A 106 12.43 -0.41 7.13
CA VAL A 106 12.08 -1.81 6.88
C VAL A 106 11.93 -2.55 8.22
N ALA A 107 12.85 -2.36 9.16
CA ALA A 107 12.73 -2.94 10.50
C ALA A 107 11.49 -2.41 11.23
N ALA A 108 11.22 -1.11 11.12
CA ALA A 108 10.01 -0.50 11.64
C ALA A 108 8.75 -1.12 11.01
N MET A 109 8.73 -1.31 9.69
CA MET A 109 7.62 -1.92 8.97
C MET A 109 7.35 -3.36 9.40
N ILE A 110 8.40 -4.18 9.58
CA ILE A 110 8.28 -5.54 10.11
C ILE A 110 7.70 -5.50 11.52
N GLY A 111 8.12 -4.56 12.36
CA GLY A 111 7.52 -4.34 13.68
C GLY A 111 6.04 -4.00 13.60
N PHE A 112 5.73 -2.92 12.89
CA PHE A 112 4.42 -2.31 12.74
C PHE A 112 3.36 -3.20 12.08
N PHE A 113 3.73 -4.03 11.10
CA PHE A 113 2.82 -4.96 10.41
C PHE A 113 2.93 -6.39 10.91
N GLY A 114 4.13 -6.90 11.17
CA GLY A 114 4.36 -8.29 11.58
C GLY A 114 4.21 -8.48 13.08
N VAL A 115 5.09 -7.88 13.86
CA VAL A 115 5.13 -8.07 15.33
C VAL A 115 3.85 -7.55 15.99
N ALA A 116 3.37 -6.36 15.59
CA ALA A 116 2.12 -5.81 16.11
C ALA A 116 0.91 -6.73 15.83
N GLU A 117 0.86 -7.34 14.64
CA GLU A 117 -0.20 -8.29 14.28
C GLU A 117 -0.10 -9.56 15.11
N VAL A 118 1.10 -10.08 15.34
CA VAL A 118 1.31 -11.21 16.25
C VAL A 118 0.73 -10.90 17.63
N LEU A 119 1.05 -9.72 18.19
CA LEU A 119 0.55 -9.29 19.50
C LEU A 119 -0.98 -9.12 19.53
N VAL A 120 -1.59 -8.61 18.47
CA VAL A 120 -3.06 -8.54 18.35
C VAL A 120 -3.65 -9.95 18.34
N GLN A 121 -3.12 -10.86 17.52
CA GLN A 121 -3.65 -12.22 17.36
C GLN A 121 -3.53 -13.09 18.62
N LEU A 122 -2.66 -12.74 19.56
CA LEU A 122 -2.60 -13.39 20.88
C LEU A 122 -3.94 -13.28 21.63
N HIS A 123 -4.75 -12.24 21.40
CA HIS A 123 -6.07 -12.08 22.02
C HIS A 123 -7.10 -13.08 21.50
N GLU A 124 -6.85 -13.64 20.32
CA GLU A 124 -7.76 -14.54 19.61
C GLU A 124 -7.26 -15.99 19.57
N MET A 125 -6.38 -16.37 20.50
CA MET A 125 -5.77 -17.71 20.57
C MET A 125 -6.80 -18.83 20.77
N HIS A 126 -7.97 -18.53 21.32
CA HIS A 126 -8.99 -19.52 21.69
C HIS A 126 -9.98 -19.86 20.55
N LEU A 127 -9.91 -19.18 19.40
CA LEU A 127 -10.78 -19.48 18.27
C LEU A 127 -10.33 -20.78 17.59
N LYS A 128 -11.21 -21.79 17.59
CA LYS A 128 -10.96 -23.06 16.87
C LYS A 128 -10.90 -22.80 15.37
N ALA A 129 -9.86 -23.29 14.72
CA ALA A 129 -9.77 -23.29 13.26
C ALA A 129 -10.97 -24.05 12.67
N VAL A 130 -11.69 -23.39 11.77
CA VAL A 130 -12.85 -24.00 11.09
C VAL A 130 -12.31 -24.82 9.92
N LYS A 131 -12.44 -26.16 10.01
CA LYS A 131 -12.09 -27.06 8.90
C LYS A 131 -12.90 -26.69 7.67
N GLN A 132 -12.22 -26.38 6.57
CA GLN A 132 -12.87 -26.11 5.29
C GLN A 132 -12.82 -27.38 4.44
N ASN A 133 -13.97 -27.85 3.95
CA ASN A 133 -13.96 -28.89 2.93
C ASN A 133 -13.78 -28.23 1.55
N VAL A 134 -12.61 -28.41 0.96
CA VAL A 134 -12.22 -27.76 -0.31
C VAL A 134 -12.26 -28.81 -1.44
N ASP A 135 -13.46 -29.00 -2.00
CA ASP A 135 -13.71 -29.84 -3.17
C ASP A 135 -14.09 -29.00 -4.40
N LYS A 136 -13.80 -29.50 -5.61
CA LYS A 136 -14.13 -28.85 -6.91
C LYS A 136 -13.55 -27.43 -7.07
N ILE A 137 -12.22 -27.35 -7.07
CA ILE A 137 -11.45 -26.10 -7.10
C ILE A 137 -11.41 -25.47 -8.50
N ILE A 138 -11.45 -26.27 -9.58
CA ILE A 138 -11.37 -25.72 -10.94
C ILE A 138 -12.77 -25.17 -11.31
N PRO A 139 -12.92 -23.85 -11.50
CA PRO A 139 -14.22 -23.28 -11.85
C PRO A 139 -14.58 -23.66 -13.30
N PRO A 140 -15.86 -23.94 -13.59
CA PRO A 140 -16.28 -24.22 -14.96
C PRO A 140 -16.16 -22.97 -15.82
N TRP A 141 -15.72 -23.12 -17.08
CA TRP A 141 -15.41 -22.00 -17.97
C TRP A 141 -16.58 -21.03 -18.19
N HIS A 142 -17.82 -21.52 -18.23
CA HIS A 142 -19.00 -20.67 -18.37
C HIS A 142 -19.15 -19.68 -17.20
N LEU A 143 -18.78 -20.11 -15.99
CA LEU A 143 -18.85 -19.30 -14.78
C LEU A 143 -17.78 -18.21 -14.81
N VAL A 144 -16.57 -18.55 -15.26
CA VAL A 144 -15.49 -17.58 -15.51
C VAL A 144 -15.97 -16.51 -16.49
N LYS A 145 -16.45 -16.93 -17.67
CA LYS A 145 -16.92 -16.01 -18.73
C LYS A 145 -18.04 -15.08 -18.26
N LYS A 146 -18.94 -15.56 -17.39
CA LYS A 146 -20.03 -14.77 -16.81
C LYS A 146 -19.52 -13.56 -16.01
N TYR A 147 -18.44 -13.72 -15.25
CA TYR A 147 -17.96 -12.67 -14.34
C TYR A 147 -16.81 -11.81 -14.89
N LEU A 148 -16.22 -12.15 -16.04
CA LEU A 148 -15.19 -11.34 -16.70
C LEU A 148 -15.57 -9.84 -16.85
N PRO A 149 -16.81 -9.46 -17.23
CA PRO A 149 -17.16 -8.05 -17.35
C PRO A 149 -17.14 -7.31 -16.01
N LEU A 150 -17.50 -7.97 -14.91
CA LEU A 150 -17.43 -7.39 -13.57
C LEU A 150 -15.97 -7.27 -13.13
N ALA A 151 -15.18 -8.33 -13.33
CA ALA A 151 -13.76 -8.36 -13.04
C ALA A 151 -13.01 -7.24 -13.79
N ALA A 152 -13.27 -7.03 -15.08
CA ALA A 152 -12.63 -5.95 -15.85
C ALA A 152 -12.92 -4.56 -15.30
N ARG A 153 -14.20 -4.26 -14.99
CA ARG A 153 -14.61 -2.96 -14.42
C ARG A 153 -13.97 -2.70 -13.06
N THR A 154 -13.93 -3.72 -12.20
CA THR A 154 -13.40 -3.63 -10.84
C THR A 154 -11.87 -3.65 -10.81
N SER A 155 -11.23 -4.32 -11.76
CA SER A 155 -9.78 -4.22 -11.98
C SER A 155 -9.36 -2.80 -12.32
N GLY A 156 -10.16 -2.07 -13.11
CA GLY A 156 -9.93 -0.64 -13.36
C GLY A 156 -9.95 0.20 -12.09
N ILE A 157 -10.89 -0.08 -11.17
CA ILE A 157 -10.89 0.54 -9.83
C ILE A 157 -9.60 0.18 -9.09
N GLY A 158 -9.21 -1.10 -9.14
CA GLY A 158 -7.96 -1.60 -8.56
C GLY A 158 -6.73 -0.84 -9.03
N VAL A 159 -6.55 -0.67 -10.34
CA VAL A 159 -5.44 0.08 -10.92
C VAL A 159 -5.41 1.52 -10.45
N VAL A 160 -6.55 2.21 -10.50
CA VAL A 160 -6.65 3.63 -10.10
C VAL A 160 -6.35 3.78 -8.61
N VAL A 161 -6.94 2.95 -7.76
CA VAL A 161 -6.72 3.00 -6.31
C VAL A 161 -5.29 2.60 -5.97
N GLY A 162 -4.73 1.58 -6.62
CA GLY A 162 -3.33 1.17 -6.42
C GLY A 162 -2.35 2.28 -6.78
N ALA A 163 -2.63 3.07 -7.82
CA ALA A 163 -1.82 4.22 -8.19
C ALA A 163 -1.89 5.39 -7.19
N LEU A 164 -2.85 5.38 -6.25
CA LEU A 164 -2.93 6.37 -5.18
C LEU A 164 -1.98 5.99 -4.03
N PRO A 165 -1.09 6.90 -3.58
CA PRO A 165 -0.12 6.60 -2.53
C PRO A 165 -0.79 6.13 -1.23
N GLY A 166 -0.33 4.96 -0.79
CA GLY A 166 -0.73 4.24 0.41
C GLY A 166 -2.21 3.83 0.53
N ALA A 167 -3.01 3.88 -0.54
CA ALA A 167 -4.38 3.38 -0.51
C ALA A 167 -4.41 1.84 -0.46
N GLY A 168 -3.54 1.18 -1.23
CA GLY A 168 -3.37 -0.27 -1.27
C GLY A 168 -4.59 -1.10 -1.71
N GLY A 169 -4.39 -2.42 -1.68
CA GLY A 169 -5.37 -3.41 -2.14
C GLY A 169 -6.65 -3.48 -1.31
N ASP A 170 -6.56 -3.24 0.00
CA ASP A 170 -7.72 -3.31 0.90
C ASP A 170 -8.79 -2.26 0.58
N ILE A 171 -8.37 -1.02 0.31
CA ILE A 171 -9.27 0.06 -0.10
C ILE A 171 -9.84 -0.22 -1.48
N ALA A 172 -9.01 -0.72 -2.41
CA ALA A 172 -9.47 -1.12 -3.73
C ALA A 172 -10.56 -2.20 -3.65
N ALA A 173 -10.37 -3.19 -2.79
CA ALA A 173 -11.31 -4.29 -2.55
C ALA A 173 -12.64 -3.77 -1.98
N LEU A 174 -12.61 -2.90 -0.98
CA LEU A 174 -13.80 -2.28 -0.38
C LEU A 174 -14.58 -1.42 -1.40
N MET A 175 -13.87 -0.57 -2.14
CA MET A 175 -14.50 0.26 -3.17
C MET A 175 -15.11 -0.57 -4.30
N ALA A 176 -14.44 -1.65 -4.71
CA ALA A 176 -14.95 -2.58 -5.70
C ALA A 176 -16.18 -3.36 -5.21
N TYR A 177 -16.20 -3.75 -3.93
CA TYR A 177 -17.38 -4.36 -3.30
C TYR A 177 -18.60 -3.42 -3.37
N ASP A 178 -18.41 -2.17 -2.95
CA ASP A 178 -19.45 -1.14 -2.98
C ASP A 178 -19.92 -0.85 -4.41
N HIS A 179 -18.99 -0.80 -5.35
CA HIS A 179 -19.31 -0.65 -6.76
C HIS A 179 -20.15 -1.82 -7.28
N ALA A 180 -19.79 -3.06 -6.95
CA ALA A 180 -20.55 -4.24 -7.33
C ALA A 180 -21.96 -4.22 -6.73
N LYS A 181 -22.10 -3.86 -5.45
CA LYS A 181 -23.40 -3.75 -4.77
C LYS A 181 -24.32 -2.74 -5.43
N ARG A 182 -23.79 -1.63 -5.97
CA ARG A 182 -24.58 -0.59 -6.65
C ARG A 182 -24.90 -0.91 -8.10
N THR A 183 -24.05 -1.67 -8.78
CA THR A 183 -24.16 -1.90 -10.23
C THR A 183 -24.80 -3.23 -10.60
N VAL A 184 -24.67 -4.25 -9.74
CA VAL A 184 -25.24 -5.58 -9.98
C VAL A 184 -26.68 -5.63 -9.49
N LYS A 185 -27.63 -5.66 -10.43
CA LYS A 185 -29.07 -5.70 -10.11
C LYS A 185 -29.56 -7.07 -9.63
N ASN A 186 -29.04 -8.15 -10.24
CA ASN A 186 -29.44 -9.53 -9.96
C ASN A 186 -28.21 -10.34 -9.52
N PRO A 187 -27.75 -10.20 -8.26
CA PRO A 187 -26.60 -10.94 -7.78
C PRO A 187 -26.94 -12.42 -7.60
N SER A 188 -25.93 -13.28 -7.67
CA SER A 188 -26.08 -14.74 -7.48
C SER A 188 -26.65 -15.14 -6.10
N SER A 189 -26.50 -14.27 -5.11
CA SER A 189 -27.06 -14.36 -3.76
C SER A 189 -27.13 -12.94 -3.17
N PRO A 190 -27.85 -12.70 -2.07
CA PRO A 190 -27.68 -11.45 -1.33
C PRO A 190 -26.20 -11.23 -0.96
N PHE A 191 -25.73 -9.99 -1.14
CA PHE A 191 -24.38 -9.60 -0.72
C PHE A 191 -24.21 -9.85 0.79
N GLY A 192 -23.10 -10.47 1.18
CA GLY A 192 -22.85 -10.92 2.56
C GLY A 192 -23.31 -12.36 2.85
N GLU A 193 -24.14 -12.95 1.98
CA GLU A 193 -24.64 -14.34 2.11
C GLU A 193 -23.97 -15.30 1.11
N GLY A 194 -22.80 -14.92 0.60
CA GLY A 194 -22.01 -15.73 -0.34
C GLY A 194 -22.28 -15.44 -1.82
N ALA A 195 -22.63 -14.21 -2.18
CA ALA A 195 -22.70 -13.77 -3.58
C ALA A 195 -21.31 -13.85 -4.24
N TYR A 196 -21.21 -14.52 -5.39
CA TYR A 196 -19.96 -14.59 -6.17
C TYR A 196 -19.48 -13.20 -6.58
N GLU A 197 -20.39 -12.29 -6.92
CA GLU A 197 -20.06 -10.90 -7.28
C GLU A 197 -19.39 -10.16 -6.13
N GLY A 198 -19.77 -10.48 -4.88
CA GLY A 198 -19.15 -9.94 -3.67
C GLY A 198 -17.76 -10.50 -3.37
N LEU A 199 -17.30 -11.50 -4.13
CA LEU A 199 -15.95 -12.07 -4.03
C LEU A 199 -15.10 -11.71 -5.25
N VAL A 200 -15.68 -11.82 -6.45
CA VAL A 200 -14.99 -11.51 -7.71
C VAL A 200 -14.59 -10.04 -7.79
N ALA A 201 -15.49 -9.12 -7.42
CA ALA A 201 -15.21 -7.69 -7.53
C ALA A 201 -14.05 -7.24 -6.62
N PRO A 202 -14.08 -7.53 -5.30
CA PRO A 202 -12.96 -7.19 -4.44
C PRO A 202 -11.65 -7.82 -4.89
N GLU A 203 -11.69 -9.09 -5.31
CA GLU A 203 -10.45 -9.81 -5.55
C GLU A 203 -9.79 -9.50 -6.89
N SER A 204 -10.59 -9.16 -7.91
CA SER A 204 -10.06 -8.62 -9.16
C SER A 204 -9.43 -7.24 -8.93
N ALA A 205 -10.06 -6.39 -8.11
CA ALA A 205 -9.54 -5.06 -7.79
C ALA A 205 -8.27 -5.13 -6.93
N ASN A 206 -8.25 -5.97 -5.91
CA ASN A 206 -7.09 -6.18 -5.03
C ASN A 206 -5.85 -6.58 -5.84
N ASN A 207 -5.98 -7.61 -6.69
CA ASN A 207 -4.82 -8.07 -7.47
C ASN A 207 -4.45 -7.12 -8.62
N ALA A 208 -5.40 -6.35 -9.17
CA ALA A 208 -5.10 -5.28 -10.12
C ALA A 208 -4.41 -4.07 -9.46
N ALA A 209 -4.65 -3.83 -8.16
CA ALA A 209 -4.03 -2.75 -7.41
C ALA A 209 -2.54 -2.97 -7.19
N VAL A 210 -2.07 -4.23 -7.10
CA VAL A 210 -0.65 -4.56 -6.93
C VAL A 210 0.23 -3.94 -8.03
N PRO A 211 0.07 -4.25 -9.33
CA PRO A 211 0.82 -3.58 -10.38
C PRO A 211 0.42 -2.10 -10.54
N GLY A 212 -0.78 -1.69 -10.13
CA GLY A 212 -1.17 -0.28 -10.04
C GLY A 212 -0.28 0.52 -9.09
N ALA A 213 0.04 -0.05 -7.92
CA ALA A 213 0.92 0.54 -6.91
C ALA A 213 2.39 0.61 -7.36
N TYR A 214 2.79 -0.22 -8.33
CA TYR A 214 4.10 -0.12 -8.96
C TYR A 214 4.25 1.11 -9.87
N ILE A 215 3.15 1.68 -10.37
CA ILE A 215 3.21 2.86 -11.25
C ILE A 215 3.89 4.03 -10.52
N PRO A 216 3.36 4.58 -9.41
CA PRO A 216 4.01 5.68 -8.69
C PRO A 216 5.33 5.23 -8.04
N MET A 217 5.46 3.98 -7.63
CA MET A 217 6.69 3.47 -7.02
C MET A 217 7.86 3.55 -8.01
N MET A 218 7.68 3.01 -9.23
CA MET A 218 8.73 2.97 -10.24
C MET A 218 8.98 4.34 -10.88
N THR A 219 7.95 5.17 -11.01
CA THR A 219 8.03 6.45 -11.75
C THR A 219 8.28 7.68 -10.89
N LEU A 220 7.82 7.68 -9.63
CA LEU A 220 7.94 8.82 -8.70
C LEU A 220 8.76 8.47 -7.46
N GLY A 221 9.08 7.20 -7.23
CA GLY A 221 9.70 6.76 -5.98
C GLY A 221 8.75 6.80 -4.78
N ILE A 222 7.44 6.89 -5.03
CA ILE A 222 6.40 6.99 -3.99
C ILE A 222 5.65 5.67 -3.91
N PRO A 223 5.63 4.98 -2.76
CA PRO A 223 4.95 3.69 -2.65
C PRO A 223 3.42 3.85 -2.72
N GLY A 224 2.77 2.94 -3.46
CA GLY A 224 1.30 2.87 -3.53
C GLY A 224 0.66 2.18 -2.32
N ASP A 225 1.44 1.40 -1.57
CA ASP A 225 1.03 0.68 -0.36
C ASP A 225 2.22 0.26 0.51
N ALA A 226 1.95 -0.44 1.62
CA ALA A 226 2.98 -0.94 2.51
C ALA A 226 3.89 -1.99 1.85
N VAL A 227 3.38 -2.82 0.93
CA VAL A 227 4.17 -3.87 0.29
C VAL A 227 5.17 -3.26 -0.67
N THR A 228 4.73 -2.31 -1.50
CA THR A 228 5.58 -1.56 -2.42
C THR A 228 6.63 -0.72 -1.70
N ALA A 229 6.35 -0.24 -0.49
CA ALA A 229 7.34 0.38 0.39
C ALA A 229 8.49 -0.58 0.78
N VAL A 230 8.20 -1.87 1.07
CA VAL A 230 9.26 -2.88 1.28
C VAL A 230 10.12 -3.03 0.03
N ILE A 231 9.48 -3.04 -1.14
CA ILE A 231 10.15 -3.25 -2.42
C ILE A 231 11.07 -2.08 -2.75
N ILE A 232 10.69 -0.83 -2.45
CA ILE A 232 11.60 0.32 -2.53
C ILE A 232 12.86 0.08 -1.68
N GLY A 233 12.71 -0.49 -0.47
CA GLY A 233 13.84 -0.86 0.38
C GLY A 233 14.73 -1.92 -0.21
N ALA A 234 14.15 -2.99 -0.74
CA ALA A 234 14.90 -4.02 -1.45
C ALA A 234 15.66 -3.44 -2.66
N MET A 235 15.02 -2.54 -3.43
CA MET A 235 15.64 -1.86 -4.56
C MET A 235 16.85 -1.03 -4.11
N TYR A 236 16.71 -0.23 -3.05
CA TYR A 236 17.83 0.56 -2.53
C TYR A 236 18.99 -0.30 -2.02
N ILE A 237 18.71 -1.44 -1.36
CA ILE A 237 19.75 -2.40 -0.94
C ILE A 237 20.54 -2.91 -2.16
N HIS A 238 19.85 -3.14 -3.27
CA HIS A 238 20.46 -3.55 -4.55
C HIS A 238 21.00 -2.38 -5.39
N GLY A 239 21.06 -1.16 -4.84
CA GLY A 239 21.57 0.02 -5.54
C GLY A 239 20.64 0.59 -6.61
N LEU A 240 19.39 0.13 -6.67
CA LEU A 240 18.38 0.63 -7.58
C LEU A 240 17.61 1.78 -6.94
N LYS A 241 17.45 2.88 -7.68
CA LYS A 241 16.71 4.06 -7.22
C LYS A 241 15.43 4.21 -8.02
N PRO A 242 14.27 3.86 -7.45
CA PRO A 242 12.98 4.10 -8.09
C PRO A 242 12.77 5.60 -8.34
N GLY A 243 12.09 5.94 -9.44
CA GLY A 243 11.89 7.33 -9.87
C GLY A 243 12.01 7.48 -11.39
N PRO A 244 11.85 8.72 -11.92
CA PRO A 244 11.74 8.93 -13.36
C PRO A 244 13.02 8.52 -14.11
N MET A 245 14.17 8.64 -13.46
CA MET A 245 15.47 8.28 -14.03
C MET A 245 15.65 6.77 -14.20
N LEU A 246 14.97 5.93 -13.40
CA LEU A 246 15.10 4.46 -13.50
C LEU A 246 14.73 3.95 -14.91
N MET A 247 13.71 4.56 -15.52
CA MET A 247 13.23 4.20 -16.86
C MET A 247 14.13 4.75 -17.99
N ILE A 248 15.04 5.68 -17.68
CA ILE A 248 16.00 6.26 -18.63
C ILE A 248 17.35 5.57 -18.51
N GLU A 249 17.89 5.48 -17.29
CA GLU A 249 19.21 4.92 -17.02
C GLU A 249 19.20 3.39 -17.14
N THR A 250 18.12 2.75 -16.71
CA THR A 250 18.01 1.29 -16.64
C THR A 250 16.66 0.77 -17.16
N PRO A 251 16.27 1.07 -18.42
CA PRO A 251 14.96 0.66 -18.97
C PRO A 251 14.74 -0.85 -18.96
N HIS A 252 15.82 -1.63 -19.08
CA HIS A 252 15.76 -3.09 -19.03
C HIS A 252 15.28 -3.61 -17.68
N LEU A 253 15.61 -2.95 -16.56
CA LEU A 253 15.15 -3.34 -15.22
C LEU A 253 13.65 -3.08 -15.03
N PHE A 254 13.13 -1.99 -15.61
CA PHE A 254 11.69 -1.75 -15.61
C PHE A 254 10.93 -2.89 -16.31
N TRP A 255 11.34 -3.25 -17.52
CA TRP A 255 10.69 -4.34 -18.27
C TRP A 255 10.93 -5.71 -17.63
N PHE A 256 12.07 -5.91 -16.97
CA PHE A 256 12.30 -7.09 -16.15
C PHE A 256 11.30 -7.18 -15.00
N GLN A 257 11.01 -6.07 -14.31
CA GLN A 257 10.02 -6.04 -13.23
C GLN A 257 8.60 -6.29 -13.74
N VAL A 258 8.23 -5.72 -14.89
CA VAL A 258 6.93 -6.01 -15.56
C VAL A 258 6.85 -7.51 -15.91
N GLY A 259 7.93 -8.08 -16.44
CA GLY A 259 8.04 -9.51 -16.74
C GLY A 259 7.95 -10.38 -15.48
N ALA A 260 8.61 -9.98 -14.39
CA ALA A 260 8.57 -10.66 -13.10
C ALA A 260 7.15 -10.65 -12.50
N LEU A 261 6.43 -9.52 -12.57
CA LEU A 261 5.03 -9.43 -12.16
C LEU A 261 4.12 -10.31 -13.03
N THR A 262 4.36 -10.35 -14.34
CA THR A 262 3.65 -11.23 -15.28
C THR A 262 3.84 -12.69 -14.90
N LEU A 263 5.10 -13.09 -14.67
CA LEU A 263 5.45 -14.45 -14.26
C LEU A 263 4.88 -14.79 -12.89
N ALA A 264 4.95 -13.88 -11.92
CA ALA A 264 4.36 -14.05 -10.59
C ALA A 264 2.84 -14.24 -10.68
N ASN A 265 2.16 -13.50 -11.55
CA ASN A 265 0.71 -13.64 -11.77
C ASN A 265 0.35 -14.96 -12.46
N CYS A 266 1.20 -15.47 -13.36
CA CYS A 266 1.07 -16.83 -13.90
C CYS A 266 1.23 -17.90 -12.80
N PHE A 267 2.26 -17.76 -11.95
CA PHE A 267 2.47 -18.68 -10.82
C PHE A 267 1.34 -18.59 -9.78
N LEU A 268 0.74 -17.42 -9.57
CA LEU A 268 -0.45 -17.25 -8.74
C LEU A 268 -1.60 -18.14 -9.23
N LEU A 269 -1.80 -18.26 -10.53
CA LEU A 269 -2.81 -19.16 -11.09
C LEU A 269 -2.47 -20.63 -10.80
N VAL A 270 -1.22 -21.03 -11.08
CA VAL A 270 -0.76 -22.42 -10.90
C VAL A 270 -0.84 -22.82 -9.43
N PHE A 271 -0.21 -22.06 -8.53
CA PHE A 271 -0.20 -22.35 -7.10
C PHE A 271 -1.55 -22.12 -6.45
N GLY A 272 -2.32 -21.13 -6.90
CA GLY A 272 -3.66 -20.86 -6.39
C GLY A 272 -4.62 -22.01 -6.65
N LEU A 273 -4.60 -22.62 -7.85
CA LEU A 273 -5.47 -23.74 -8.19
C LEU A 273 -4.97 -25.10 -7.67
N THR A 274 -3.65 -25.33 -7.64
CA THR A 274 -3.08 -26.63 -7.23
C THR A 274 -2.77 -26.70 -5.73
N GLY A 275 -2.29 -25.59 -5.15
CA GLY A 275 -1.79 -25.49 -3.78
C GLY A 275 -2.86 -25.16 -2.75
N ILE A 276 -4.10 -24.86 -3.15
CA ILE A 276 -5.18 -24.45 -2.25
C ILE A 276 -5.39 -25.40 -1.05
N LYS A 277 -5.21 -26.71 -1.25
CA LYS A 277 -5.33 -27.71 -0.17
C LYS A 277 -4.22 -27.59 0.86
N ILE A 278 -3.02 -27.19 0.42
CA ILE A 278 -1.86 -26.94 1.28
C ILE A 278 -2.08 -25.61 2.01
N PHE A 279 -2.47 -24.54 1.30
CA PHE A 279 -2.74 -23.23 1.91
C PHE A 279 -3.88 -23.29 2.93
N ALA A 280 -4.97 -24.02 2.64
CA ALA A 280 -6.05 -24.26 3.59
C ALA A 280 -5.55 -24.95 4.87
N LYS A 281 -4.66 -25.95 4.76
CA LYS A 281 -4.04 -26.60 5.91
C LYS A 281 -3.12 -25.68 6.71
N ILE A 282 -2.39 -24.76 6.05
CA ILE A 282 -1.56 -23.76 6.74
C ILE A 282 -2.45 -22.84 7.58
N VAL A 283 -3.57 -22.38 7.04
CA VAL A 283 -4.55 -21.55 7.78
C VAL A 283 -5.20 -22.32 8.94
N GLU A 284 -5.33 -23.64 8.83
CA GLU A 284 -5.77 -24.52 9.92
C GLU A 284 -4.69 -24.79 10.98
N THR A 285 -3.45 -24.34 10.77
CA THR A 285 -2.34 -24.55 11.72
C THR A 285 -2.60 -23.77 13.02
N PRO A 286 -2.40 -24.37 14.20
CA PRO A 286 -2.61 -23.69 15.47
C PRO A 286 -1.79 -22.39 15.58
N LYS A 287 -2.46 -21.29 15.93
CA LYS A 287 -1.84 -19.99 16.23
C LYS A 287 -0.61 -20.11 17.16
N PRO A 288 -0.59 -20.95 18.21
CA PRO A 288 0.58 -21.11 19.08
C PRO A 288 1.88 -21.56 18.38
N LEU A 289 1.79 -22.23 17.21
CA LEU A 289 2.96 -22.60 16.41
C LEU A 289 3.29 -21.53 15.36
N LEU A 290 2.26 -20.93 14.77
CA LEU A 290 2.42 -19.95 13.69
C LEU A 290 3.03 -18.64 14.20
N LEU A 291 2.59 -18.14 15.35
CA LEU A 291 3.02 -16.84 15.88
C LEU A 291 4.51 -16.78 16.25
N PRO A 292 5.10 -17.77 16.97
CA PRO A 292 6.54 -17.78 17.23
C PRO A 292 7.39 -17.90 15.95
N LEU A 293 6.91 -18.66 14.96
CA LEU A 293 7.58 -18.78 13.67
C LEU A 293 7.63 -17.45 12.94
N ILE A 294 6.52 -16.70 12.92
CA ILE A 294 6.48 -15.36 12.33
C ILE A 294 7.47 -14.44 13.04
N LEU A 295 7.50 -14.42 14.38
CA LEU A 295 8.44 -13.58 15.14
C LEU A 295 9.91 -13.93 14.86
N MET A 296 10.23 -15.22 14.79
CA MET A 296 11.58 -15.70 14.44
C MET A 296 11.97 -15.24 13.03
N LEU A 297 11.11 -15.44 12.03
CA LEU A 297 11.37 -15.03 10.65
C LEU A 297 11.46 -13.50 10.52
N SER A 298 10.63 -12.76 11.25
CA SER A 298 10.68 -11.30 11.33
C SER A 298 12.01 -10.81 11.92
N ALA A 299 12.48 -11.42 13.01
CA ALA A 299 13.76 -11.09 13.62
C ALA A 299 14.95 -11.38 12.68
N VAL A 300 14.93 -12.52 11.99
CA VAL A 300 15.92 -12.86 10.96
C VAL A 300 15.88 -11.85 9.82
N GLY A 301 14.69 -11.50 9.33
CA GLY A 301 14.51 -10.52 8.26
C GLY A 301 15.00 -9.12 8.63
N ALA A 302 14.69 -8.64 9.84
CA ALA A 302 15.16 -7.35 10.33
C ALA A 302 16.69 -7.32 10.46
N TYR A 303 17.29 -8.39 10.98
CA TYR A 303 18.74 -8.50 11.12
C TYR A 303 19.47 -8.57 9.77
N ALA A 304 18.94 -9.35 8.82
CA ALA A 304 19.62 -9.66 7.56
C ALA A 304 19.85 -8.45 6.65
N ILE A 305 19.12 -7.35 6.85
CA ILE A 305 19.21 -6.16 6.00
C ILE A 305 20.52 -5.41 6.23
N ASN A 306 20.80 -5.04 7.48
CA ASN A 306 22.00 -4.27 7.83
C ASN A 306 23.04 -5.07 8.62
N ASN A 307 22.78 -6.36 8.88
CA ASN A 307 23.54 -7.19 9.82
C ASN A 307 23.71 -6.50 11.19
N ASN A 308 22.66 -5.79 11.64
CA ASN A 308 22.68 -5.00 12.86
C ASN A 308 21.65 -5.49 13.88
N PRO A 309 22.06 -5.93 15.09
CA PRO A 309 21.13 -6.31 16.16
C PRO A 309 20.16 -5.19 16.57
N ALA A 310 20.55 -3.92 16.41
CA ALA A 310 19.70 -2.78 16.70
C ALA A 310 18.37 -2.81 15.93
N ASP A 311 18.38 -3.30 14.69
CA ASP A 311 17.19 -3.39 13.86
C ASP A 311 16.17 -4.38 14.43
N VAL A 312 16.63 -5.44 15.10
CA VAL A 312 15.76 -6.38 15.80
C VAL A 312 15.11 -5.71 17.01
N TYR A 313 15.84 -4.89 17.76
CA TYR A 313 15.28 -4.13 18.88
C TYR A 313 14.27 -3.07 18.40
N TRP A 314 14.57 -2.36 17.32
CA TRP A 314 13.62 -1.44 16.68
C TRP A 314 12.36 -2.14 16.21
N MET A 315 12.51 -3.29 15.54
CA MET A 315 11.39 -4.13 15.11
C MET A 315 10.49 -4.51 16.29
N LEU A 316 11.06 -4.98 17.41
CA LEU A 316 10.28 -5.33 18.60
C LEU A 316 9.61 -4.09 19.22
N GLY A 317 10.33 -2.97 19.34
CA GLY A 317 9.82 -1.71 19.87
C GLY A 317 8.64 -1.17 19.06
N PHE A 318 8.79 -1.07 17.74
CA PHE A 318 7.71 -0.67 16.85
C PHE A 318 6.58 -1.69 16.77
N GLY A 319 6.85 -2.97 17.03
CA GLY A 319 5.83 -3.99 17.23
C GLY A 319 4.91 -3.67 18.39
N VAL A 320 5.48 -3.31 19.54
CA VAL A 320 4.72 -2.90 20.73
C VAL A 320 3.97 -1.58 20.47
N VAL A 321 4.62 -0.58 19.88
CA VAL A 321 3.98 0.70 19.54
C VAL A 321 2.83 0.50 18.55
N GLY A 322 3.05 -0.30 17.51
CA GLY A 322 2.04 -0.64 16.51
C GLY A 322 0.85 -1.38 17.10
N TYR A 323 1.09 -2.29 18.04
CA TYR A 323 0.05 -2.98 18.79
C TYR A 323 -0.81 -1.98 19.59
N VAL A 324 -0.18 -1.05 20.31
CA VAL A 324 -0.88 0.01 21.05
C VAL A 324 -1.71 0.87 20.10
N PHE A 325 -1.14 1.31 18.97
CA PHE A 325 -1.84 2.11 17.98
C PHE A 325 -3.07 1.38 17.42
N LYS A 326 -2.94 0.09 17.07
CA LYS A 326 -4.06 -0.74 16.61
C LYS A 326 -5.16 -0.82 17.68
N MET A 327 -4.82 -1.00 18.95
CA MET A 327 -5.79 -1.05 20.06
C MET A 327 -6.58 0.25 20.23
N TYR A 328 -5.97 1.41 19.95
CA TYR A 328 -6.66 2.71 19.96
C TYR A 328 -7.31 3.09 18.61
N GLY A 329 -7.32 2.18 17.64
CA GLY A 329 -7.91 2.38 16.32
C GLY A 329 -7.14 3.37 15.45
N PHE A 330 -5.82 3.49 15.65
CA PHE A 330 -4.93 4.14 14.69
C PHE A 330 -4.50 3.13 13.63
N GLN A 331 -4.38 3.62 12.40
CA GLN A 331 -3.83 2.83 11.33
C GLN A 331 -2.32 2.97 11.25
N VAL A 332 -1.67 1.85 10.97
CA VAL A 332 -0.21 1.77 10.94
C VAL A 332 0.37 2.12 9.56
N GLY A 333 -0.42 1.93 8.49
CA GLY A 333 -0.05 2.31 7.12
C GLY A 333 0.42 3.77 6.97
N PRO A 334 -0.32 4.77 7.49
CA PRO A 334 0.12 6.17 7.48
C PRO A 334 1.48 6.40 8.15
N ILE A 335 1.82 5.67 9.22
CA ILE A 335 3.11 5.80 9.90
C ILE A 335 4.23 5.40 8.96
N ILE A 336 4.12 4.24 8.31
CA ILE A 336 5.14 3.76 7.37
C ILE A 336 5.27 4.70 6.18
N LEU A 337 4.15 5.17 5.63
CA LEU A 337 4.18 6.13 4.55
C LEU A 337 4.85 7.45 4.99
N GLY A 338 4.56 7.92 6.20
CA GLY A 338 5.21 9.09 6.79
C GLY A 338 6.71 8.91 7.00
N MET A 339 7.17 7.71 7.39
CA MET A 339 8.60 7.41 7.55
C MET A 339 9.36 7.50 6.22
N ILE A 340 8.73 7.09 5.12
CA ILE A 340 9.32 7.10 3.78
C ILE A 340 9.21 8.49 3.13
N LEU A 341 8.03 9.10 3.21
CA LEU A 341 7.75 10.39 2.58
C LEU A 341 8.24 11.57 3.41
N GLY A 342 8.52 11.43 4.70
CA GLY A 342 9.04 12.49 5.56
C GLY A 342 10.37 13.07 5.06
N PRO A 343 11.42 12.25 4.85
CA PRO A 343 12.68 12.71 4.27
C PRO A 343 12.52 13.30 2.87
N LEU A 344 11.64 12.73 2.04
CA LEU A 344 11.32 13.28 0.72
C LEU A 344 10.66 14.66 0.84
N MET A 345 9.74 14.82 1.78
CA MET A 345 9.02 16.07 2.03
C MET A 345 9.97 17.15 2.55
N ASP A 346 10.85 16.83 3.50
CA ASP A 346 11.84 17.79 4.05
C ASP A 346 12.83 18.25 2.98
N SER A 347 13.44 17.30 2.25
CA SER A 347 14.37 17.64 1.16
C SER A 347 13.70 18.43 0.04
N SER A 348 12.50 18.05 -0.36
CA SER A 348 11.71 18.75 -1.39
C SER A 348 11.32 20.16 -0.94
N TYR A 349 10.89 20.33 0.31
CA TYR A 349 10.58 21.64 0.89
C TYR A 349 11.79 22.55 0.84
N ARG A 350 12.94 22.07 1.32
CA ARG A 350 14.16 22.87 1.38
C ARG A 350 14.68 23.24 0.00
N GLN A 351 14.66 22.32 -0.95
CA GLN A 351 15.03 22.60 -2.34
C GLN A 351 14.09 23.64 -2.97
N ALA A 352 12.77 23.54 -2.73
CA ALA A 352 11.79 24.50 -3.21
C ALA A 352 11.94 25.88 -2.54
N MET A 353 12.28 25.94 -1.26
CA MET A 353 12.58 27.21 -0.57
C MET A 353 13.86 27.86 -1.09
N ILE A 354 14.88 27.07 -1.44
CA ILE A 354 16.11 27.55 -2.07
C ILE A 354 15.80 28.12 -3.46
N SER A 355 14.96 27.45 -4.26
CA SER A 355 14.55 27.98 -5.57
C SER A 355 13.73 29.27 -5.48
N ALA A 356 13.00 29.44 -4.38
CA ALA A 356 12.27 30.66 -4.07
C ALA A 356 13.12 31.73 -3.35
N GLU A 357 14.45 31.56 -3.27
CA GLU A 357 15.40 32.48 -2.63
C GLU A 357 15.02 32.83 -1.17
N GLY A 358 14.35 31.91 -0.46
CA GLY A 358 13.86 32.14 0.91
C GLY A 358 12.61 33.03 1.01
N ASN A 359 12.05 33.50 -0.11
CA ASN A 359 10.87 34.34 -0.12
C ASN A 359 9.57 33.50 -0.08
N VAL A 360 8.84 33.59 1.03
CA VAL A 360 7.59 32.85 1.26
C VAL A 360 6.50 33.20 0.24
N GLY A 361 6.45 34.45 -0.23
CA GLY A 361 5.48 34.89 -1.24
C GLY A 361 5.77 34.28 -2.62
N GLN A 362 7.04 34.22 -3.00
CA GLN A 362 7.47 33.55 -4.24
C GLN A 362 7.22 32.04 -4.16
N PHE A 363 7.59 31.41 -3.05
CA PHE A 363 7.30 30.00 -2.78
C PHE A 363 5.81 29.68 -2.90
N ALA A 364 4.94 30.52 -2.31
CA ALA A 364 3.49 30.37 -2.43
C ALA A 364 2.99 30.55 -3.87
N GLY A 365 3.53 31.54 -4.58
CA GLY A 365 3.20 31.82 -5.98
C GLY A 365 3.58 30.67 -6.92
N GLU A 366 4.69 30.01 -6.66
CA GLU A 366 5.19 28.88 -7.45
C GLU A 366 4.23 27.68 -7.52
N PHE A 367 3.38 27.49 -6.50
CA PHE A 367 2.37 26.44 -6.53
C PHE A 367 1.25 26.70 -7.55
N VAL A 368 1.01 27.96 -7.92
CA VAL A 368 -0.08 28.36 -8.81
C VAL A 368 0.43 28.67 -10.22
N THR A 369 1.68 29.12 -10.37
CA THR A 369 2.24 29.51 -11.67
C THR A 369 2.50 28.32 -12.59
N SER A 370 2.84 27.16 -12.03
CA SER A 370 2.99 25.92 -12.81
C SER A 370 1.63 25.22 -12.95
N PRO A 371 1.15 24.94 -14.18
CA PRO A 371 -0.12 24.24 -14.39
C PRO A 371 -0.17 22.88 -13.68
N LEU A 372 0.98 22.20 -13.58
CA LEU A 372 1.09 20.91 -12.93
C LEU A 372 0.97 21.02 -11.42
N SER A 373 1.69 21.97 -10.84
CA SER A 373 1.63 22.29 -9.42
C SER A 373 0.21 22.69 -9.00
N ALA A 374 -0.46 23.47 -9.85
CA ALA A 374 -1.84 23.90 -9.62
C ALA A 374 -2.83 22.72 -9.64
N ILE A 375 -2.65 21.72 -10.51
CA ILE A 375 -3.48 20.52 -10.54
C ILE A 375 -3.29 19.70 -9.25
N ILE A 376 -2.05 19.51 -8.80
CA ILE A 376 -1.76 18.78 -7.56
C ILE A 376 -2.35 19.53 -6.36
N LEU A 377 -2.18 20.86 -6.32
CA LEU A 377 -2.75 21.70 -5.28
C LEU A 377 -4.29 21.63 -5.28
N ALA A 378 -4.92 21.65 -6.46
CA ALA A 378 -6.37 21.48 -6.60
C ALA A 378 -6.84 20.12 -6.09
N ALA A 379 -6.11 19.04 -6.39
CA ALA A 379 -6.42 17.70 -5.89
C ALA A 379 -6.25 17.60 -4.36
N LEU A 380 -5.16 18.14 -3.82
CA LEU A 380 -4.90 18.21 -2.38
C LEU A 380 -6.01 18.98 -1.65
N THR A 381 -6.31 20.19 -2.12
CA THR A 381 -7.35 21.06 -1.53
C THR A 381 -8.73 20.43 -1.64
N PHE A 382 -9.08 19.83 -2.79
CA PHE A 382 -10.32 19.07 -2.95
C PHE A 382 -10.41 17.93 -1.94
N THR A 383 -9.31 17.19 -1.71
CA THR A 383 -9.27 16.09 -0.76
C THR A 383 -9.57 16.60 0.66
N ILE A 384 -8.92 17.69 1.10
CA ILE A 384 -9.15 18.33 2.41
C ILE A 384 -10.60 18.82 2.54
N VAL A 385 -11.08 19.59 1.56
CA VAL A 385 -12.43 20.18 1.58
C VAL A 385 -13.50 19.08 1.59
N SER A 386 -13.31 18.03 0.79
CA SER A 386 -14.27 16.92 0.71
C SER A 386 -14.45 16.17 2.03
N GLN A 387 -13.45 16.23 2.91
CA GLN A 387 -13.43 15.59 4.22
C GLN A 387 -13.85 16.53 5.36
N THR A 388 -14.04 17.81 5.07
CA THR A 388 -14.48 18.79 6.06
C THR A 388 -15.96 18.58 6.39
N ALA A 389 -16.34 18.70 7.67
CA ALA A 389 -17.70 18.48 8.16
C ALA A 389 -18.75 19.33 7.40
N TRP A 390 -18.37 20.50 6.92
CA TRP A 390 -19.23 21.38 6.11
C TRP A 390 -19.65 20.72 4.78
N TRP A 391 -18.71 20.09 4.07
CA TRP A 391 -18.98 19.41 2.80
C TRP A 391 -19.76 18.11 2.97
N GLN A 392 -19.49 17.37 4.06
CA GLN A 392 -20.24 16.16 4.41
C GLN A 392 -21.70 16.48 4.76
N ARG A 393 -21.94 17.59 5.47
CA ARG A 393 -23.29 18.12 5.76
C ARG A 393 -24.02 18.55 4.49
N LEU A 394 -23.35 19.23 3.56
CA LEU A 394 -23.91 19.61 2.26
C LEU A 394 -24.32 18.41 1.39
N ARG A 395 -23.61 17.28 1.49
CA ARG A 395 -23.95 16.05 0.76
C ARG A 395 -24.98 15.16 1.45
N GLY A 396 -25.60 15.60 2.54
CA GLY A 396 -26.63 14.83 3.25
C GLY A 396 -26.12 13.51 3.84
N ARG A 397 -24.80 13.33 3.97
CA ARG A 397 -24.22 12.19 4.69
C ARG A 397 -24.13 12.58 6.15
N THR A 398 -25.24 12.48 6.86
CA THR A 398 -25.23 12.35 8.31
C THR A 398 -24.43 11.10 8.64
N SER A 399 -23.26 11.29 9.24
CA SER A 399 -22.48 10.24 9.91
C SER A 399 -23.41 9.46 10.85
N ALA A 400 -23.57 8.17 10.58
CA ALA A 400 -24.06 7.19 11.54
C ALA A 400 -22.84 6.45 12.09
#